data_AF-A0A2V8KJ38-F1
#
_entry.id   AF-A0A2V8KJ38-F1
#
_cell.length_a   1.000
_cell.length_b   1.000
_cell.length_c   1.000
_cell.angle_alpha   90.00
_cell.angle_beta   90.00
_cell.angle_gamma   90.00
#
_symmetry.space_group_name_H-M   'P 1'
#
loop_
_entity.id
_entity.type
_entity.pdbx_description
1 polymer ?
#
loop_
_entity_poly.entity_id
_entity_poly.type
_entity_poly.pdbx_seq_one_letter_code
_entity_poly.pdbx_strand_id
1 'polypeptide(L)'
;MTIFGKRLGEYVEFCKPFLVLVPIAGIVRLAVSLGGAPNSTAKWISVTALVGIGVLYYSVRVHTSGFGGYKQLLVISVLLNLAAQVVIIFGIVLAIVTGTPNIYSAPEYAFGSDGATWSHAAAHLFIGTTAGSLGPWIIGSVVLFITKKVSRADSKIKSLA
;
A
#
# COMPACT_ATOMS: atom_id res chain seq x y z
N MET A 1 -0.48 -18.28 -14.78
CA MET A 1 0.53 -17.24 -15.09
C MET A 1 1.52 -17.12 -13.94
N THR A 2 2.81 -17.01 -14.25
CA THR A 2 3.88 -16.77 -13.26
C THR A 2 4.48 -15.38 -13.46
N ILE A 3 4.90 -14.74 -12.37
CA ILE A 3 5.55 -13.43 -12.33
C ILE A 3 6.82 -13.59 -11.51
N PHE A 4 7.97 -13.36 -12.13
CA PHE A 4 9.30 -13.55 -11.52
C PHE A 4 9.47 -14.91 -10.83
N GLY A 5 8.99 -15.99 -11.47
CA GLY A 5 9.14 -17.36 -10.99
C GLY A 5 8.12 -17.82 -9.95
N LYS A 6 7.12 -17.01 -9.60
CA LYS A 6 6.03 -17.38 -8.67
C LYS A 6 4.66 -17.16 -9.27
N ARG A 7 3.68 -17.97 -8.87
CA ARG A 7 2.27 -17.78 -9.24
C ARG A 7 1.71 -16.57 -8.51
N LEU A 8 0.75 -15.86 -9.13
CA LEU A 8 0.09 -14.72 -8.49
C LEU A 8 -0.52 -15.08 -7.12
N GLY A 9 -1.12 -16.26 -7.01
CA GLY A 9 -1.68 -16.75 -5.75
C GLY A 9 -0.65 -16.92 -4.62
N GLU A 10 0.62 -17.21 -4.94
CA GLU A 10 1.68 -17.26 -3.92
C GLU A 10 1.97 -15.87 -3.34
N TYR A 11 1.94 -14.83 -4.18
CA TYR A 11 2.09 -13.45 -3.71
C TYR A 11 0.91 -13.06 -2.84
N VAL A 12 -0.33 -13.36 -3.28
CA VAL A 12 -1.55 -13.07 -2.52
C VAL A 12 -1.50 -13.73 -1.15
N GLU A 13 -1.21 -15.04 -1.08
CA GLU A 13 -1.12 -15.74 0.20
C GLU A 13 0.02 -15.20 1.08
N PHE A 14 1.17 -14.86 0.49
CA PHE A 14 2.29 -14.29 1.24
C PHE A 14 1.98 -12.91 1.84
N CYS A 15 1.27 -12.06 1.09
CA CYS A 15 0.90 -10.70 1.52
C CYS A 15 -0.52 -10.54 2.08
N LYS A 16 -1.24 -11.64 2.26
CA LYS A 16 -2.65 -11.70 2.65
C LYS A 16 -3.04 -10.85 3.86
N PRO A 17 -2.29 -10.84 4.98
CA PRO A 17 -2.68 -10.02 6.13
C PRO A 17 -2.82 -8.55 5.77
N PHE A 18 -1.86 -7.98 5.04
CA PHE A 18 -1.93 -6.58 4.63
C PHE A 18 -2.90 -6.35 3.47
N LEU A 19 -3.08 -7.33 2.56
CA LEU A 19 -4.12 -7.25 1.53
C LEU A 19 -5.54 -7.19 2.11
N VAL A 20 -5.75 -7.72 3.32
CA VAL A 20 -7.04 -7.63 4.02
C VAL A 20 -7.10 -6.37 4.89
N LEU A 21 -6.05 -6.07 5.65
CA LEU A 21 -6.03 -4.93 6.56
C LEU A 21 -6.12 -3.57 5.85
N VAL A 22 -5.45 -3.40 4.70
CA VAL A 22 -5.45 -2.16 3.92
C VAL A 22 -6.87 -1.74 3.49
N PRO A 23 -7.65 -2.60 2.81
CA PRO A 23 -9.01 -2.22 2.42
C PRO A 23 -9.93 -2.08 3.63
N ILE A 24 -9.79 -2.90 4.69
CA ILE A 24 -10.57 -2.72 5.92
C ILE A 24 -10.33 -1.33 6.50
N ALA A 25 -9.07 -0.93 6.69
CA ALA A 25 -8.75 0.40 7.20
C ALA A 25 -9.34 1.50 6.30
N GLY A 26 -9.25 1.32 4.97
CA GLY A 26 -9.82 2.27 4.02
C GLY A 26 -11.34 2.39 4.11
N ILE A 27 -12.04 1.27 4.28
CA ILE A 27 -13.51 1.21 4.43
C ILE A 27 -13.93 1.83 5.76
N VAL A 28 -13.24 1.52 6.86
CA VAL A 28 -13.52 2.14 8.16
C VAL A 28 -13.31 3.65 8.10
N ARG A 29 -12.22 4.10 7.45
CA ARG A 29 -11.96 5.52 7.22
C ARG A 29 -13.10 6.19 6.45
N LEU A 30 -13.60 5.53 5.40
CA LEU A 30 -14.74 6.01 4.62
C LEU A 30 -16.00 6.12 5.49
N ALA A 31 -16.33 5.04 6.21
CA ALA A 31 -17.52 4.98 7.05
C ALA A 31 -17.51 6.04 8.15
N VAL A 32 -16.37 6.27 8.81
CA VAL A 32 -16.20 7.33 9.81
C VAL A 32 -16.46 8.70 9.19
N SER A 33 -15.97 8.96 7.98
CA SER A 33 -16.20 10.22 7.28
C SER A 33 -17.67 10.40 6.86
N LEU A 34 -18.29 9.36 6.30
CA LEU A 34 -19.71 9.39 5.90
C LEU A 34 -20.64 9.49 7.12
N GLY A 35 -20.21 9.03 8.29
CA GLY A 35 -20.90 9.22 9.56
C GLY A 35 -20.82 10.65 10.13
N GLY A 36 -20.22 11.60 9.40
CA GLY A 36 -20.13 13.00 9.78
C GLY A 36 -18.96 13.34 10.71
N ALA A 37 -18.04 12.41 10.96
CA ALA A 37 -16.86 12.71 11.76
C ALA A 37 -15.93 13.68 11.00
N PRO A 38 -15.28 14.63 11.71
CA PRO A 38 -14.31 15.54 11.09
C PRO A 38 -13.12 14.80 10.45
N ASN A 39 -12.53 15.40 9.40
CA ASN A 39 -11.31 14.88 8.77
C ASN A 39 -10.14 14.74 9.76
N SER A 40 -10.09 15.58 10.79
CA SER A 40 -9.09 15.49 11.88
C SER A 40 -9.16 14.18 12.67
N THR A 41 -10.32 13.52 12.70
CA THR A 41 -10.53 12.20 13.29
C THR A 41 -10.22 11.11 12.28
N ALA A 42 -10.85 11.18 11.10
CA ALA A 42 -10.73 10.12 10.09
C ALA A 42 -9.32 10.00 9.50
N LYS A 43 -8.49 11.06 9.52
CA LYS A 43 -7.09 10.99 9.03
C LYS A 43 -6.20 10.00 9.79
N TRP A 44 -6.53 9.67 11.05
CA TRP A 44 -5.75 8.73 11.85
C TRP A 44 -5.87 7.28 11.36
N ILE A 45 -6.91 6.97 10.58
CA ILE A 45 -7.08 5.67 9.93
C ILE A 45 -6.41 5.72 8.55
N SER A 46 -5.07 5.83 8.56
CA SER A 46 -4.29 6.10 7.34
C SER A 46 -3.97 4.86 6.53
N VAL A 47 -4.59 4.74 5.35
CA VAL A 47 -4.32 3.67 4.37
C VAL A 47 -2.87 3.71 3.88
N THR A 48 -2.33 4.91 3.61
CA THR A 48 -0.95 5.10 3.17
C THR A 48 0.06 4.62 4.21
N ALA A 49 -0.16 4.96 5.49
CA ALA A 49 0.72 4.51 6.57
C ALA A 49 0.71 2.98 6.67
N LEU A 50 -0.47 2.35 6.53
CA LEU A 50 -0.60 0.90 6.60
C LEU A 50 0.07 0.17 5.43
N VAL A 51 -0.03 0.73 4.21
CA VAL A 51 0.76 0.25 3.06
C VAL A 51 2.27 0.39 3.34
N GLY A 52 2.71 1.52 3.90
CA GLY A 52 4.10 1.73 4.30
C GLY A 52 4.60 0.69 5.29
N ILE A 53 3.83 0.44 6.36
CA ILE A 53 4.13 -0.61 7.35
C ILE A 53 4.23 -1.98 6.67
N GLY A 54 3.28 -2.31 5.79
CA GLY A 54 3.29 -3.57 5.04
C GLY A 54 4.54 -3.71 4.18
N VAL A 55 4.93 -2.67 3.46
CA VAL A 55 6.14 -2.67 2.63
C VAL A 55 7.40 -2.83 3.48
N LEU A 56 7.51 -2.14 4.62
CA LEU A 56 8.63 -2.32 5.54
C LEU A 56 8.68 -3.76 6.06
N TYR A 57 7.56 -4.31 6.50
CA TYR A 57 7.47 -5.69 6.96
C TYR A 57 7.92 -6.69 5.87
N TYR A 58 7.40 -6.54 4.65
CA TYR A 58 7.73 -7.44 3.55
C TYR A 58 9.13 -7.23 2.97
N SER A 59 9.72 -6.04 3.11
CA SER A 59 11.12 -5.82 2.74
C SER A 59 12.09 -6.70 3.52
N VAL A 60 11.75 -7.03 4.77
CA VAL A 60 12.49 -8.00 5.58
C VAL A 60 12.01 -9.42 5.28
N ARG A 61 10.70 -9.65 5.37
CA ARG A 61 10.14 -11.01 5.27
C ARG A 61 10.43 -11.68 3.94
N VAL A 62 10.47 -10.93 2.83
CA VAL A 62 10.69 -11.50 1.48
C VAL A 62 11.99 -12.31 1.42
N HIS A 63 13.06 -11.87 2.10
CA HIS A 63 14.33 -12.59 2.07
C HIS A 63 14.51 -13.56 3.23
N THR A 64 14.00 -13.23 4.43
CA THR A 64 14.15 -14.11 5.61
C THR A 64 13.31 -15.37 5.51
N SER A 65 12.22 -15.35 4.76
CA SER A 65 11.39 -16.53 4.47
C SER A 65 11.83 -17.34 3.25
N GLY A 66 12.87 -16.90 2.53
CA GLY A 66 13.24 -17.49 1.24
C GLY A 66 12.27 -17.21 0.09
N PHE A 67 11.25 -16.36 0.30
CA PHE A 67 10.25 -16.06 -0.73
C PHE A 67 10.83 -15.35 -1.96
N GLY A 68 11.85 -14.50 -1.80
CA GLY A 68 12.53 -13.87 -2.92
C GLY A 68 13.35 -12.62 -2.56
N GLY A 69 13.36 -11.66 -3.48
CA GLY A 69 14.11 -10.42 -3.34
C GLY A 69 13.42 -9.22 -3.98
N TYR A 70 14.20 -8.33 -4.58
CA TYR A 70 13.73 -7.03 -5.08
C TYR A 70 12.56 -7.14 -6.07
N LYS A 71 12.60 -8.13 -6.98
CA LYS A 71 11.52 -8.35 -7.97
C LYS A 71 10.22 -8.80 -7.32
N GLN A 72 10.30 -9.69 -6.33
CA GLN A 72 9.13 -10.15 -5.57
C GLN A 72 8.56 -9.00 -4.71
N LEU A 73 9.44 -8.18 -4.12
CA LEU A 73 9.04 -7.01 -3.36
C LEU A 73 8.27 -6.01 -4.23
N LEU A 74 8.66 -5.81 -5.49
CA LEU A 74 7.92 -4.96 -6.43
C LEU A 74 6.48 -5.45 -6.61
N VAL A 75 6.29 -6.75 -6.84
CA VAL A 75 4.94 -7.33 -7.01
C VAL A 75 4.10 -7.15 -5.73
N ILE A 76 4.71 -7.36 -4.55
CA ILE A 76 4.03 -7.13 -3.27
C ILE A 76 3.63 -5.65 -3.13
N SER A 77 4.53 -4.71 -3.42
CA SER A 77 4.23 -3.27 -3.40
C SER A 77 3.10 -2.89 -4.37
N VAL A 78 3.04 -3.52 -5.54
CA VAL A 78 1.92 -3.38 -6.49
C VAL A 78 0.62 -3.88 -5.89
N LEU A 79 0.59 -5.09 -5.34
CA LEU A 79 -0.63 -5.68 -4.77
C LEU A 79 -1.18 -4.88 -3.58
N LEU A 80 -0.31 -4.47 -2.64
CA LEU A 80 -0.74 -3.66 -1.49
C LEU A 80 -1.28 -2.29 -1.92
N ASN A 81 -0.64 -1.66 -2.91
CA ASN A 81 -1.08 -0.39 -3.42
C ASN A 81 -2.40 -0.52 -4.21
N LEU A 82 -2.56 -1.55 -5.04
CA LEU A 82 -3.82 -1.82 -5.73
C LEU A 82 -4.99 -1.99 -4.73
N ALA A 83 -4.77 -2.72 -3.64
CA ALA A 83 -5.77 -2.88 -2.58
C ALA A 83 -6.18 -1.52 -1.96
N ALA A 84 -5.23 -0.60 -1.77
CA ALA A 84 -5.52 0.75 -1.32
C ALA A 84 -6.29 1.57 -2.37
N GLN A 85 -5.83 1.55 -3.63
CA GLN A 85 -6.42 2.35 -4.71
C GLN A 85 -7.88 1.97 -4.98
N VAL A 86 -8.25 0.69 -4.87
CA VAL A 86 -9.64 0.24 -5.03
C VAL A 86 -10.59 1.00 -4.09
N VAL A 87 -10.22 1.12 -2.81
CA VAL A 87 -11.08 1.80 -1.81
C VAL A 87 -11.08 3.31 -2.00
N ILE A 88 -9.92 3.90 -2.35
CA ILE A 88 -9.80 5.34 -2.58
C ILE A 88 -10.63 5.76 -3.80
N ILE A 89 -10.46 5.07 -4.93
CA ILE A 89 -11.23 5.33 -6.15
C ILE A 89 -12.72 5.17 -5.89
N PHE A 90 -13.12 4.12 -5.16
CA PHE A 90 -14.51 3.92 -4.77
C PHE A 90 -15.05 5.12 -3.96
N GLY A 91 -14.31 5.61 -2.96
CA GLY A 91 -14.70 6.77 -2.17
C GLY A 91 -14.84 8.06 -3.00
N ILE A 92 -13.94 8.29 -3.95
CA ILE A 92 -14.01 9.43 -4.87
C ILE A 92 -15.23 9.32 -5.80
N VAL A 93 -15.44 8.15 -6.41
CA VAL A 93 -16.60 7.90 -7.29
C VAL A 93 -17.90 8.05 -6.52
N LEU A 94 -17.96 7.57 -5.28
CA LEU A 94 -19.12 7.76 -4.42
C LEU A 94 -19.42 9.25 -4.20
N ALA A 95 -18.41 10.07 -3.92
CA ALA A 95 -18.58 11.52 -3.77
C ALA A 95 -19.10 12.17 -5.06
N ILE A 96 -18.56 11.78 -6.22
CA ILE A 96 -18.99 12.28 -7.53
C ILE A 96 -20.46 11.96 -7.78
N VAL A 97 -20.86 10.69 -7.59
CA VAL A 97 -22.20 10.21 -7.95
C VAL A 97 -23.27 10.68 -6.97
N THR A 98 -22.95 10.77 -5.68
CA THR A 98 -23.93 11.13 -4.63
C THR A 98 -23.95 12.62 -4.29
N GLY A 99 -22.94 13.38 -4.73
CA GLY A 99 -22.74 14.75 -4.28
C GLY A 99 -22.40 14.87 -2.78
N THR A 100 -22.11 13.76 -2.09
CA THR A 100 -21.78 13.74 -0.66
C THR A 100 -20.27 13.69 -0.47
N PRO A 101 -19.64 14.76 0.04
CA PRO A 101 -18.21 14.76 0.30
C PRO A 101 -17.81 13.71 1.33
N ASN A 102 -16.62 13.15 1.17
CA ASN A 102 -15.99 12.28 2.16
C ASN A 102 -14.48 12.52 2.18
N ILE A 103 -13.78 11.84 3.09
CA ILE A 103 -12.35 12.04 3.28
C ILE A 103 -11.49 11.80 2.04
N TYR A 104 -11.92 10.95 1.09
CA TYR A 104 -11.17 10.72 -0.14
C TYR A 104 -11.41 11.78 -1.20
N SER A 105 -12.47 12.58 -1.10
CA SER A 105 -12.73 13.74 -1.96
C SER A 105 -12.41 15.08 -1.29
N ALA A 106 -11.89 15.06 -0.06
CA ALA A 106 -11.60 16.28 0.68
C ALA A 106 -10.41 17.06 0.06
N PRO A 107 -10.44 18.41 0.04
CA PRO A 107 -9.42 19.23 -0.61
C PRO A 107 -7.99 18.99 -0.12
N GLU A 108 -7.83 18.63 1.16
CA GLU A 108 -6.55 18.28 1.78
C GLU A 108 -5.83 17.13 1.07
N TYR A 109 -6.58 16.26 0.38
CA TYR A 109 -6.08 15.10 -0.36
C TYR A 109 -6.17 15.29 -1.88
N ALA A 110 -6.63 16.47 -2.33
CA ALA A 110 -6.79 16.85 -3.73
C ALA A 110 -6.05 18.16 -4.03
N PHE A 111 -4.89 18.40 -3.42
CA PHE A 111 -4.05 19.57 -3.65
C PHE A 111 -4.77 20.93 -3.45
N GLY A 112 -5.75 20.97 -2.55
CA GLY A 112 -6.55 22.16 -2.24
C GLY A 112 -7.72 22.43 -3.19
N SER A 113 -7.93 21.61 -4.22
CA SER A 113 -9.11 21.72 -5.11
C SER A 113 -10.27 20.85 -4.63
N ASP A 114 -11.41 20.94 -5.30
CA ASP A 114 -12.48 19.94 -5.16
C ASP A 114 -11.95 18.55 -5.56
N GLY A 115 -12.04 17.59 -4.65
CA GLY A 115 -11.58 16.22 -4.86
C GLY A 115 -12.63 15.29 -5.47
N ALA A 116 -13.88 15.74 -5.63
CA ALA A 116 -14.95 14.94 -6.25
C ALA A 116 -14.92 15.08 -7.78
N THR A 117 -13.81 14.69 -8.42
CA THR A 117 -13.62 14.83 -9.87
C THR A 117 -13.15 13.55 -10.55
N TRP A 118 -13.56 13.34 -11.79
CA TRP A 118 -13.11 12.20 -12.60
C TRP A 118 -11.61 12.22 -12.87
N SER A 119 -10.99 13.41 -12.95
CA SER A 119 -9.54 13.55 -13.09
C SER A 119 -8.81 13.08 -11.82
N HIS A 120 -9.34 13.36 -10.63
CA HIS A 120 -8.78 12.85 -9.38
C HIS A 120 -8.89 11.32 -9.28
N ALA A 121 -10.05 10.75 -9.62
CA ALA A 121 -10.22 9.29 -9.69
C ALA A 121 -9.25 8.66 -10.71
N ALA A 122 -9.09 9.27 -11.90
CA ALA A 122 -8.16 8.81 -12.92
C ALA A 122 -6.69 8.91 -12.46
N ALA A 123 -6.32 9.97 -11.73
CA ALA A 123 -4.98 10.10 -11.16
C ALA A 123 -4.67 8.92 -10.23
N HIS A 124 -5.62 8.50 -9.38
CA HIS A 124 -5.47 7.29 -8.57
C HIS A 124 -5.37 6.01 -9.40
N LEU A 125 -6.16 5.89 -10.47
CA LEU A 125 -6.14 4.73 -11.36
C LEU A 125 -4.81 4.55 -12.11
N PHE A 126 -4.20 5.63 -12.58
CA PHE A 126 -2.99 5.57 -13.41
C PHE A 126 -1.72 5.90 -12.63
N ILE A 127 -1.65 7.09 -12.03
CA ILE A 127 -0.46 7.55 -11.29
C ILE A 127 -0.38 6.82 -9.96
N GLY A 128 -1.51 6.70 -9.27
CA GLY A 128 -1.62 6.02 -7.99
C GLY A 128 -1.16 4.56 -8.10
N THR A 129 -1.65 3.80 -9.07
CA THR A 129 -1.28 2.38 -9.25
C THR A 129 0.15 2.15 -9.74
N THR A 130 0.72 3.08 -10.52
CA THR A 130 2.08 2.94 -11.07
C THR A 130 3.12 3.59 -10.16
N ALA A 131 3.17 4.92 -10.12
CA ALA A 131 4.13 5.68 -9.31
C ALA A 131 3.96 5.39 -7.81
N GLY A 132 2.71 5.23 -7.35
CA GLY A 132 2.42 4.88 -5.96
C GLY A 132 2.89 3.48 -5.55
N SER A 133 3.22 2.59 -6.50
CA SER A 133 3.86 1.30 -6.21
C SER A 133 5.39 1.37 -6.26
N LEU A 134 5.94 2.19 -7.15
CA LEU A 134 7.41 2.34 -7.30
C LEU A 134 8.04 3.02 -6.08
N GLY A 135 7.41 4.07 -5.53
CA GLY A 135 7.93 4.78 -4.37
C GLY A 135 8.17 3.86 -3.17
N PRO A 136 7.14 3.15 -2.66
CA PRO A 136 7.31 2.19 -1.59
C PRO A 136 8.28 1.06 -1.94
N TRP A 137 8.29 0.59 -3.19
CA TRP A 137 9.25 -0.43 -3.62
C TRP A 137 10.71 0.04 -3.52
N ILE A 138 11.02 1.28 -3.89
CA ILE A 138 12.36 1.86 -3.75
C ILE A 138 12.77 1.91 -2.28
N ILE A 139 11.91 2.44 -1.42
CA ILE A 139 12.15 2.51 0.03
C ILE A 139 12.36 1.12 0.60
N GLY A 140 11.46 0.17 0.30
CA GLY A 140 11.57 -1.21 0.73
C GLY A 140 12.82 -1.90 0.19
N SER A 141 13.29 -1.55 -1.02
CA SER A 141 14.52 -2.10 -1.58
C SER A 141 15.75 -1.66 -0.80
N VAL A 142 15.79 -0.42 -0.31
CA VAL A 142 16.87 0.05 0.59
C VAL A 142 16.85 -0.76 1.90
N VAL A 143 15.67 -0.96 2.50
CA VAL A 143 15.55 -1.75 3.73
C VAL A 143 15.99 -3.20 3.51
N LEU A 144 15.50 -3.83 2.44
CA LEU A 144 15.89 -5.19 2.04
C LEU A 144 17.41 -5.32 1.83
N PHE A 145 18.06 -4.32 1.25
CA PHE A 145 19.51 -4.31 1.08
C PHE A 145 20.22 -4.31 2.45
N ILE A 146 19.80 -3.41 3.35
CA ILE A 146 20.36 -3.29 4.70
C ILE A 146 20.19 -4.61 5.46
N THR A 147 18.98 -5.17 5.49
CA THR A 147 18.70 -6.39 6.26
C THR A 147 19.43 -7.60 5.70
N LYS A 148 19.55 -7.74 4.37
CA LYS A 148 20.39 -8.78 3.75
C LYS A 148 21.85 -8.66 4.15
N LYS A 149 22.39 -7.43 4.20
CA LYS A 149 23.78 -7.19 4.60
C LYS A 149 24.01 -7.59 6.06
N VAL A 150 23.11 -7.21 6.96
CA VAL A 150 23.17 -7.56 8.39
C VAL A 150 23.07 -9.07 8.60
N SER A 151 22.10 -9.76 7.99
CA SER A 151 21.95 -11.21 8.14
C SER A 151 23.17 -12.00 7.65
N ARG A 152 23.83 -11.54 6.57
CA ARG A 152 25.05 -12.16 6.06
C ARG A 152 26.26 -11.96 6.98
N ALA A 153 26.35 -10.80 7.63
CA ALA A 153 27.40 -10.55 8.60
C ALA A 153 27.25 -11.45 9.83
N ASP A 154 26.02 -11.59 10.36
CA ASP A 154 25.70 -12.48 11.47
C ASP A 154 26.02 -13.95 11.16
N SER A 155 25.64 -14.45 9.97
CA SER A 155 25.96 -15.82 9.57
C SER A 155 27.46 -16.08 9.48
N LYS A 156 28.25 -15.09 9.05
CA LYS A 156 29.73 -15.22 8.99
C LYS A 156 30.34 -15.30 10.39
N ILE A 157 29.88 -14.47 11.32
CA ILE A 157 30.34 -14.51 12.72
C ILE A 157 30.06 -15.88 13.33
N LYS A 158 28.84 -16.39 13.16
CA LYS A 158 28.42 -17.71 13.66
C LYS A 158 29.20 -18.89 13.05
N SER A 159 29.75 -18.74 11.84
CA SER A 159 30.58 -19.79 11.22
C SER A 159 32.04 -19.79 11.69
N LEU A 160 32.47 -18.75 12.40
CA LEU A 160 33.85 -18.59 12.90
C LEU A 160 33.98 -18.88 14.41
N ALA A 161 32.85 -19.06 15.11
CA ALA A 161 32.76 -19.42 16.52
C ALA A 161 32.48 -20.92 16.66
#